data_AF-A0A831SLS4-F1
#
_entry.id   AF-A0A831SLS4-F1
#
_cell.length_a   1.000
_cell.length_b   1.000
_cell.length_c   1.000
_cell.angle_alpha   90.00
_cell.angle_beta   90.00
_cell.angle_gamma   90.00
#
_symmetry.space_group_name_H-M   'P 1'
#
loop_
_entity.id
_entity.type
_entity.pdbx_description
1 polymer ?
#
loop_
_entity_poly.entity_id
_entity_poly.type
_entity_poly.pdbx_seq_one_letter_code
_entity_poly.pdbx_strand_id
1 'polypeptide(L)'
;PKNFFMQTQPMLSQILKIKARGHDYFIQITGDTPHYGGLSGATASEAISWKKMDAESKTHVTIYGDVTIVAPLLFNKLKNKRRRHKRLYKRREELMEGLIKEVNQD
;
A
#
# COMPACT_ATOMS: atom_id res chain seq x y z
N PRO A 1 -9.89 -2.89 5.33
CA PRO A 1 -9.66 -1.68 6.16
C PRO A 1 -8.37 -0.94 5.76
N LYS A 2 -8.45 0.36 5.44
CA LYS A 2 -7.34 1.17 4.87
C LYS A 2 -6.04 1.07 5.69
N ASN A 3 -6.11 1.26 7.00
CA ASN A 3 -4.90 1.28 7.83
C ASN A 3 -4.23 -0.08 7.97
N PHE A 4 -4.99 -1.18 7.94
CA PHE A 4 -4.44 -2.52 8.12
C PHE A 4 -3.38 -2.84 7.05
N PHE A 5 -3.67 -2.53 5.77
CA PHE A 5 -2.69 -2.81 4.72
C PHE A 5 -1.49 -1.86 4.78
N MET A 6 -1.69 -0.61 5.18
CA MET A 6 -0.63 0.41 5.21
C MET A 6 0.33 0.23 6.38
N GLN A 7 -0.09 -0.45 7.46
CA GLN A 7 0.74 -0.68 8.64
C GLN A 7 1.93 -1.62 8.39
N THR A 8 1.96 -2.34 7.26
CA THR A 8 3.09 -3.21 6.92
C THR A 8 4.38 -2.42 6.71
N GLN A 9 4.31 -1.19 6.17
CA GLN A 9 5.50 -0.37 5.89
C GLN A 9 6.15 0.20 7.17
N PRO A 10 5.40 0.79 8.11
CA PRO A 10 5.92 1.10 9.44
C PRO A 10 6.48 -0.13 10.17
N MET A 11 5.85 -1.30 10.04
CA MET A 11 6.38 -2.53 10.64
C MET A 11 7.77 -2.89 10.09
N LEU A 12 7.96 -2.84 8.77
CA LEU A 12 9.27 -3.11 8.15
C LEU A 12 10.31 -2.07 8.58
N SER A 13 9.98 -0.78 8.50
CA SER A 13 10.96 0.30 8.70
C SER A 13 11.24 0.66 10.16
N GLN A 14 10.24 0.62 11.04
CA GLN A 14 10.35 1.10 12.43
C GLN A 14 10.58 -0.05 13.41
N ILE A 15 9.98 -1.23 13.16
CA ILE A 15 10.08 -2.38 14.06
C ILE A 15 11.23 -3.29 13.62
N LEU A 16 11.22 -3.71 12.35
CA LEU A 16 12.23 -4.62 11.80
C LEU A 16 13.49 -3.91 11.30
N LYS A 17 13.51 -2.56 11.32
CA LYS A 17 14.62 -1.69 10.88
C LYS A 17 15.11 -1.89 9.44
N ILE A 18 14.33 -2.63 8.62
CA ILE A 18 14.61 -2.82 7.20
C ILE A 18 14.46 -1.49 6.47
N LYS A 19 15.35 -1.20 5.51
CA LYS A 19 15.30 0.01 4.67
C LYS A 19 14.12 -0.02 3.68
N ALA A 20 12.91 0.05 4.20
CA ALA A 20 11.68 0.16 3.43
C ALA A 20 11.29 1.64 3.25
N ARG A 21 11.01 2.04 2.01
CA ARG A 21 10.66 3.43 1.64
C ARG A 21 9.16 3.73 1.74
N GLY A 22 8.31 2.72 1.95
CA GLY A 22 6.86 2.85 1.89
C GLY A 22 6.26 2.20 0.63
N HIS A 23 4.94 2.29 0.46
CA HIS A 23 4.29 1.79 -0.75
C HIS A 23 4.58 2.67 -1.97
N ASP A 24 4.92 2.04 -3.11
CA ASP A 24 5.17 2.73 -4.37
C ASP A 24 3.90 3.28 -5.04
N TYR A 25 2.74 2.66 -4.79
CA TYR A 25 1.47 3.06 -5.43
C TYR A 25 0.38 3.17 -4.38
N PHE A 26 -0.44 4.23 -4.48
CA PHE A 26 -1.63 4.40 -3.66
C PHE A 26 -2.79 4.91 -4.49
N ILE A 27 -3.88 4.14 -4.51
CA ILE A 27 -5.15 4.56 -5.11
C ILE A 27 -6.23 4.37 -4.05
N GLN A 28 -6.78 5.49 -3.59
CA GLN A 28 -7.90 5.50 -2.65
C GLN A 28 -9.17 5.95 -3.37
N ILE A 29 -10.26 5.23 -3.13
CA ILE A 29 -11.61 5.64 -3.52
C ILE A 29 -12.38 5.80 -2.22
N THR A 30 -12.89 7.00 -1.95
CA THR A 30 -13.58 7.30 -0.69
C THR A 30 -14.72 8.29 -0.91
N GLY A 31 -15.83 8.13 -0.18
CA GLY A 31 -16.85 9.18 -0.06
C GLY A 31 -16.56 10.14 1.10
N ASP A 32 -15.58 9.84 1.94
CA ASP A 32 -15.23 10.63 3.11
C ASP A 32 -14.30 11.79 2.75
N THR A 33 -14.41 12.89 3.49
CA THR A 33 -13.62 14.10 3.25
C THR A 33 -12.54 14.29 4.30
N PRO A 34 -11.40 14.92 3.98
CA PRO A 34 -10.30 15.09 4.93
C PRO A 34 -10.66 15.96 6.15
N HIS A 35 -11.63 16.86 6.03
CA HIS A 35 -11.97 17.86 7.06
C HIS A 35 -12.46 17.25 8.38
N TYR A 36 -13.04 16.05 8.34
CA TYR A 36 -13.51 15.37 9.54
C TYR A 36 -12.37 14.72 10.36
N GLY A 37 -11.14 14.70 9.85
CA GLY A 37 -10.00 14.05 10.53
C GLY A 37 -10.15 12.53 10.66
N GLY A 38 -11.11 11.95 9.95
CA GLY A 38 -11.35 10.51 9.95
C GLY A 38 -10.26 9.75 9.20
N LEU A 39 -9.91 8.56 9.71
CA LEU A 39 -8.94 7.68 9.05
C LEU A 39 -9.38 7.26 7.63
N SER A 40 -10.68 7.28 7.35
CA SER A 40 -11.25 6.98 6.03
C SER A 40 -11.06 8.11 5.02
N GLY A 41 -11.04 9.37 5.47
CA GLY A 41 -10.75 10.56 4.65
C GLY A 41 -9.29 11.02 4.64
N ALA A 42 -8.44 10.43 5.50
CA ALA A 42 -7.03 10.81 5.62
C ALA A 42 -6.26 10.77 4.28
N THR A 43 -5.54 11.85 3.99
CA THR A 43 -4.91 12.12 2.69
C THR A 43 -3.64 11.29 2.46
N ALA A 44 -3.18 11.22 1.20
CA ALA A 44 -1.89 10.59 0.90
C ALA A 44 -0.72 11.31 1.58
N SER A 45 -0.76 12.65 1.67
CA SER A 45 0.26 13.44 2.36
C SER A 45 0.38 13.09 3.84
N GLU A 46 -0.76 12.84 4.51
CA GLU A 46 -0.77 12.38 5.89
C GLU A 46 -0.14 10.98 6.01
N ALA A 47 -0.37 10.09 5.05
CA ALA A 47 0.24 8.77 5.09
C ALA A 47 1.76 8.77 4.85
N ILE A 48 2.26 9.73 4.06
CA ILE A 48 3.71 9.94 3.84
C ILE A 48 4.40 10.32 5.16
N SER A 49 3.79 11.17 5.99
CA SER A 49 4.39 11.57 7.27
C SER A 49 4.61 10.38 8.23
N TRP A 50 3.74 9.37 8.14
CA TRP A 50 3.86 8.11 8.90
C TRP A 50 4.76 7.06 8.24
N LYS A 51 5.47 7.41 7.15
CA LYS A 51 6.27 6.46 6.33
C LYS A 51 5.46 5.27 5.80
N LYS A 52 4.14 5.43 5.64
CA LYS A 52 3.28 4.39 5.06
C LYS A 52 3.39 4.37 3.53
N MET A 53 3.68 5.51 2.93
CA MET A 53 3.85 5.71 1.50
C MET A 53 5.23 6.28 1.20
N ASP A 54 5.76 5.94 0.03
CA ASP A 54 6.99 6.56 -0.46
C ASP A 54 6.72 8.02 -0.86
N ALA A 55 7.54 8.94 -0.33
CA ALA A 55 7.45 10.36 -0.60
C ALA A 55 7.86 10.70 -2.04
N GLU A 56 8.73 9.90 -2.66
CA GLU A 56 9.21 10.10 -4.03
C GLU A 56 8.24 9.53 -5.07
N SER A 57 7.25 8.74 -4.64
CA SER A 57 6.27 8.17 -5.56
C SER A 57 5.35 9.24 -6.12
N LYS A 58 5.28 9.28 -7.45
CA LYS A 58 4.38 10.18 -8.21
C LYS A 58 2.97 9.62 -8.38
N THR A 59 2.65 8.48 -7.75
CA THR A 59 1.44 7.71 -8.03
C THR A 59 0.55 7.51 -6.80
N HIS A 60 0.30 8.63 -6.11
CA HIS A 60 -0.70 8.71 -5.04
C HIS A 60 -1.94 9.46 -5.55
N VAL A 61 -3.06 8.74 -5.66
CA VAL A 61 -4.32 9.28 -6.19
C VAL A 61 -5.45 9.00 -5.21
N THR A 62 -6.21 10.04 -4.88
CA THR A 62 -7.45 9.92 -4.10
C THR A 62 -8.61 10.36 -4.98
N ILE A 63 -9.60 9.48 -5.14
CA ILE A 63 -10.83 9.70 -5.89
C ILE A 63 -11.96 9.85 -4.88
N TYR A 64 -12.58 11.02 -4.86
CA TYR A 64 -13.77 11.27 -4.04
C TYR A 64 -15.01 10.82 -4.81
N GLY A 65 -15.64 9.73 -4.36
CA GLY A 65 -16.81 9.17 -5.02
C GLY A 65 -17.13 7.74 -4.59
N ASP A 66 -18.25 7.24 -5.11
CA ASP A 66 -18.73 5.89 -4.82
C ASP A 66 -17.95 4.83 -5.61
N VAL A 67 -17.53 3.76 -4.91
CA VAL A 67 -16.75 2.66 -5.50
C VAL A 67 -17.51 1.94 -6.61
N THR A 68 -18.84 1.87 -6.56
CA THR A 68 -19.68 1.22 -7.57
C THR A 68 -19.62 1.94 -8.92
N ILE A 69 -19.32 3.23 -8.93
CA ILE A 69 -19.15 4.04 -10.14
C ILE A 69 -17.69 4.00 -10.61
N VAL A 70 -16.74 4.18 -9.68
CA VAL A 70 -15.31 4.31 -10.02
C VAL A 70 -14.69 2.97 -10.43
N ALA A 71 -15.00 1.88 -9.73
CA ALA A 71 -14.36 0.59 -9.96
C ALA A 71 -14.59 0.04 -11.38
N PRO A 72 -15.81 0.05 -11.96
CA PRO A 72 -16.00 -0.40 -13.34
C PRO A 72 -15.17 0.38 -14.36
N LEU A 73 -15.05 1.70 -14.20
CA LEU A 73 -14.28 2.55 -15.10
C LEU A 73 -12.78 2.24 -15.02
N LEU A 74 -12.26 2.10 -13.80
CA LEU A 74 -10.84 1.81 -13.56
C LEU A 74 -10.46 0.40 -14.06
N PHE A 75 -11.26 -0.60 -13.70
CA PHE A 75 -10.94 -2.00 -14.00
C PHE A 75 -11.27 -2.41 -15.43
N ASN A 76 -12.13 -1.68 -16.15
CA ASN A 76 -12.43 -2.00 -17.55
C ASN A 76 -11.18 -2.03 -18.44
N LYS A 77 -10.22 -1.11 -18.21
CA LYS A 77 -8.94 -1.06 -18.92
C LYS A 77 -7.98 -2.19 -18.55
N LEU A 78 -8.26 -2.93 -17.47
CA LEU A 78 -7.40 -3.99 -16.94
C LEU A 78 -7.91 -5.41 -17.23
N LYS A 79 -9.18 -5.58 -17.68
CA LYS A 79 -9.85 -6.89 -17.85
C LYS A 79 -9.05 -7.94 -18.64
N ASN A 80 -8.23 -7.53 -19.60
CA ASN A 80 -7.47 -8.45 -20.46
C ASN A 80 -5.96 -8.52 -20.12
N LYS A 81 -5.51 -7.90 -19.02
CA LYS A 81 -4.10 -7.96 -18.60
C LYS A 81 -3.85 -9.16 -17.70
N ARG A 82 -3.74 -10.35 -18.29
CA ARG A 82 -3.34 -11.56 -17.55
C ARG A 82 -1.90 -11.42 -17.07
N ARG A 83 -1.67 -11.63 -15.76
CA ARG A 83 -0.32 -11.70 -15.17
C ARG A 83 0.02 -13.15 -14.85
N ARG A 84 1.26 -13.55 -15.09
CA ARG A 84 1.76 -14.88 -14.70
C ARG A 84 1.66 -15.02 -13.18
N HIS A 85 1.07 -16.12 -12.71
CA HIS A 85 0.94 -16.39 -11.28
C HIS A 85 2.32 -16.61 -10.65
N LYS A 86 2.67 -15.83 -9.63
CA LYS A 86 3.99 -15.86 -8.98
C LYS A 86 4.22 -17.05 -8.03
N ARG A 87 3.16 -17.77 -7.63
CA ARG A 87 3.21 -18.94 -6.71
C ARG A 87 3.97 -18.66 -5.40
N LEU A 88 3.86 -17.44 -4.87
CA LEU A 88 4.66 -16.96 -3.72
C LEU A 88 4.51 -17.80 -2.45
N TYR A 89 3.32 -18.35 -2.20
CA TYR A 89 3.09 -19.19 -1.02
C TYR A 89 3.98 -20.44 -0.98
N LYS A 90 4.32 -21.02 -2.14
CA LYS A 90 5.23 -22.17 -2.22
C LYS A 90 6.68 -21.79 -1.86
N ARG A 91 7.01 -20.50 -1.89
CA ARG A 91 8.32 -19.95 -1.57
C ARG A 91 8.33 -19.29 -0.19
N ARG A 92 7.33 -19.53 0.67
CA ARG A 92 7.22 -18.84 1.96
C ARG A 92 8.43 -19.04 2.85
N GLU A 93 8.99 -20.25 2.88
CA GLU A 93 10.12 -20.62 3.73
C GLU A 93 11.38 -19.89 3.28
N GLU A 94 11.71 -19.99 1.98
CA GLU A 94 12.79 -19.23 1.33
C GLU A 94 12.68 -17.70 1.59
N LEU A 95 11.49 -17.13 1.42
CA LEU A 95 11.26 -15.69 1.63
C LEU A 95 11.40 -15.29 3.11
N MET A 96 10.97 -16.15 4.02
CA MET A 96 11.09 -15.91 5.46
C MET A 96 12.55 -16.00 5.92
N GLU A 97 13.31 -16.96 5.42
CA GLU A 97 14.75 -17.05 5.67
C GLU A 97 15.48 -15.79 5.17
N GLY A 98 15.12 -15.31 3.97
CA GLY A 98 15.65 -14.06 3.42
C GLY A 98 15.34 -12.87 4.32
N LEU A 99 14.09 -12.76 4.79
CA LEU A 99 13.69 -11.71 5.71
C LEU A 99 14.46 -11.76 7.04
N ILE A 100 14.60 -12.93 7.64
CA ILE A 100 15.34 -13.11 8.91
C ILE A 100 16.80 -12.71 8.74
N LYS A 101 17.43 -13.08 7.63
CA LYS A 101 18.82 -12.67 7.33
C LYS A 101 18.95 -11.16 7.23
N GLU A 102 18.03 -10.49 6.56
CA GLU A 102 18.03 -9.04 6.40
C GLU A 102 17.83 -8.33 7.76
N VAL A 103 16.94 -8.83 8.61
CA VAL A 103 16.72 -8.29 9.96
C VAL A 103 17.95 -8.43 10.88
N ASN A 104 18.70 -9.52 10.73
CA ASN A 104 19.87 -9.81 11.56
C ASN A 104 21.19 -9.19 11.04
N GLN A 105 21.17 -8.47 9.91
CA GLN A 105 22.35 -7.86 9.29
C GLN A 105 22.66 -6.44 9.82
N ASP A 106 21.80 -5.90 10.68
CA ASP A 106 22.00 -4.65 11.45
C ASP A 106 22.37 -4.94 12.92
#